data_AF-A0A6B3G2S9-F1
#
_entry.id   AF-A0A6B3G2S9-F1
#
_cell.length_a   1.000
_cell.length_b   1.000
_cell.length_c   1.000
_cell.angle_alpha   90.00
_cell.angle_beta   90.00
_cell.angle_gamma   90.00
#
_symmetry.space_group_name_H-M   'P 1'
#
loop_
_entity.id
_entity.type
_entity.pdbx_description
1 polymer ?
#
loop_
_entity_poly.entity_id
_entity_poly.type
_entity_poly.pdbx_seq_one_letter_code
_entity_poly.pdbx_strand_id
1 'polypeptide(L)'
;ADHEPPGGIAAVAGGEVDLALTHAYEPGAVGPPPAGVLVDPLLVEELVLVTSVGHRLAEGTGRLPVGELAGRPLISSAPTHPPRRGVE
;
A
#
# COMPACT_ATOMS: atom_id res chain seq x y z
N ALA A 1 7.61 8.60 -21.06
CA ALA A 1 7.35 7.30 -20.43
C ALA A 1 8.51 7.04 -19.48
N ASP A 2 8.22 6.45 -18.32
CA ASP A 2 9.19 5.80 -17.42
C ASP A 2 10.07 6.71 -16.54
N HIS A 3 9.48 7.26 -15.47
CA HIS A 3 10.24 7.94 -14.40
C HIS A 3 10.13 7.28 -13.03
N GLU A 4 9.53 6.09 -12.92
CA GLU A 4 9.53 5.35 -11.66
C GLU A 4 10.40 4.10 -11.83
N PRO A 5 11.58 4.03 -11.19
CA PRO A 5 12.38 2.81 -11.19
C PRO A 5 11.51 1.68 -10.61
N PRO A 6 11.28 0.59 -11.37
CA PRO A 6 10.37 -0.47 -10.93
C PRO A 6 10.87 -1.21 -9.68
N GLY A 7 12.13 -0.98 -9.28
CA GLY A 7 12.79 -1.70 -8.20
C GLY A 7 12.58 -1.15 -6.79
N GLY A 8 12.07 0.08 -6.61
CA GLY A 8 11.82 0.68 -5.30
C GLY A 8 13.04 0.60 -4.36
N ILE A 9 12.85 0.10 -3.13
CA ILE A 9 13.91 -0.09 -2.12
C ILE A 9 15.07 -0.99 -2.64
N ALA A 10 14.79 -1.96 -3.51
CA ALA A 10 15.84 -2.83 -4.04
C ALA A 10 16.80 -2.07 -4.98
N ALA A 11 16.30 -1.09 -5.74
CA ALA A 11 17.13 -0.23 -6.59
C ALA A 11 18.06 0.67 -5.76
N VAL A 12 17.63 1.08 -4.56
CA VAL A 12 18.49 1.82 -3.62
C VAL A 12 19.62 0.92 -3.12
N ALA A 13 19.29 -0.30 -2.68
CA ALA A 13 20.30 -1.27 -2.23
C ALA A 13 21.31 -1.65 -3.33
N GLY A 14 20.88 -1.67 -4.59
CA GLY A 14 21.72 -1.92 -5.76
C GLY A 14 22.58 -0.74 -6.21
N GLY A 15 22.38 0.46 -5.64
CA GLY A 15 23.06 1.68 -6.06
C GLY A 15 22.60 2.21 -7.42
N GLU A 16 21.45 1.75 -7.91
CA GLU A 16 20.85 2.21 -9.18
C GLU A 16 20.18 3.58 -9.00
N VAL A 17 19.69 3.87 -7.80
CA VAL A 17 19.10 5.16 -7.41
C VAL A 17 19.51 5.52 -5.99
N ASP A 18 19.64 6.82 -5.71
CA ASP A 18 20.03 7.30 -4.36
C ASP A 18 18.85 7.30 -3.37
N LEU A 19 17.61 7.39 -3.87
CA LEU A 19 16.41 7.51 -3.07
C LEU A 19 15.22 6.83 -3.75
N ALA A 20 14.38 6.18 -2.96
CA ALA A 20 13.06 5.71 -3.39
C ALA A 20 12.00 6.20 -2.40
N LEU A 21 10.92 6.78 -2.93
CA LEU A 21 9.69 7.01 -2.18
C LEU A 21 8.82 5.77 -2.34
N THR A 22 8.39 5.20 -1.21
CA THR A 22 7.58 3.99 -1.21
C THR A 22 6.52 4.06 -0.12
N HIS A 23 5.56 3.15 -0.17
CA HIS A 23 4.47 3.06 0.79
C HIS A 23 4.33 1.63 1.29
N ALA A 24 3.86 1.50 2.52
CA ALA A 24 3.48 0.24 3.12
C ALA A 24 2.07 0.37 3.71
N TYR A 25 1.33 -0.74 3.72
CA TYR A 25 0.01 -0.80 4.34
C TYR A 25 -0.04 -1.98 5.29
N GLU A 26 -0.68 -1.80 6.43
CA GLU A 26 -1.10 -2.93 7.26
C GLU A 26 -2.37 -3.58 6.67
N PRO A 27 -2.50 -4.92 6.70
CA PRO A 27 -1.62 -5.90 7.34
C PRO A 27 -0.49 -6.44 6.43
N GLY A 28 -0.20 -5.78 5.31
CA GLY A 28 0.88 -6.17 4.40
C GLY A 28 2.22 -6.24 5.11
N ALA A 29 2.92 -7.37 5.00
CA ALA A 29 4.20 -7.57 5.67
C ALA A 29 5.26 -6.60 5.13
N VAL A 30 5.79 -5.77 6.02
CA VAL A 30 6.98 -4.95 5.76
C VAL A 30 8.18 -5.70 6.34
N GLY A 31 8.99 -6.30 5.46
CA GLY A 31 10.26 -6.90 5.87
C GLY A 31 11.25 -5.83 6.39
N PRO A 32 12.32 -6.23 7.07
CA PRO A 32 13.39 -5.29 7.43
C PRO A 32 13.98 -4.66 6.17
N PRO A 33 14.47 -3.41 6.24
CA PRO A 33 15.14 -2.79 5.11
C PRO A 33 16.38 -3.60 4.69
N PRO A 34 16.75 -3.61 3.39
CA PRO A 34 17.98 -4.23 2.95
C PRO A 34 19.21 -3.63 3.62
N ALA A 35 20.29 -4.41 3.71
CA ALA A 35 21.55 -3.95 4.27
C ALA A 35 22.05 -2.69 3.53
N GLY A 36 22.47 -1.68 4.29
CA GLY A 36 22.95 -0.41 3.74
C GLY A 36 21.84 0.57 3.34
N VAL A 37 20.56 0.22 3.48
CA VAL A 37 19.43 1.12 3.24
C VAL A 37 18.84 1.58 4.56
N LEU A 38 18.66 2.90 4.68
CA LEU A 38 17.89 3.52 5.76
C LEU A 38 16.47 3.79 5.27
N VAL A 39 15.49 3.61 6.15
CA VAL A 39 14.08 3.88 5.86
C VAL A 39 13.57 4.83 6.94
N ASP A 40 13.16 6.02 6.51
CA ASP A 40 12.58 7.03 7.37
C ASP A 40 11.09 7.23 7.05
N PRO A 41 10.20 7.21 8.07
CA PRO A 41 8.79 7.49 7.85
C PRO A 41 8.61 8.97 7.51
N LEU A 42 8.07 9.24 6.33
CA LEU A 42 7.77 10.61 5.89
C LEU A 42 6.35 11.04 6.27
N LEU A 43 5.39 10.12 6.09
CA LEU A 43 3.98 10.38 6.30
C LEU A 43 3.27 9.07 6.66
N VAL A 44 2.30 9.16 7.55
CA VAL A 44 1.34 8.09 7.83
C VAL A 44 -0.03 8.58 7.38
N GLU A 45 -0.58 7.94 6.35
CA GLU A 45 -1.91 8.23 5.83
C GLU A 45 -2.85 7.07 6.12
N GLU A 46 -4.11 7.38 6.39
CA GLU A 46 -5.13 6.35 6.60
C GLU A 46 -5.62 5.82 5.25
N LEU A 47 -5.72 4.50 5.14
CA LEU A 47 -6.42 3.89 4.01
C LEU A 47 -7.92 4.16 4.16
N VAL A 48 -8.51 4.86 3.18
CA VAL A 48 -9.92 5.23 3.19
C VAL A 48 -10.71 4.44 2.15
N LEU A 49 -11.91 4.02 2.53
CA LEU A 49 -12.88 3.46 1.60
C LEU A 49 -13.60 4.60 0.87
N VAL A 50 -13.58 4.57 -0.46
CA VAL A 50 -14.35 5.50 -1.30
C VAL A 50 -15.51 4.74 -1.92
N THR A 51 -16.73 5.27 -1.76
CA THR A 51 -17.94 4.69 -2.35
C THR A 51 -18.74 5.75 -3.10
N SER A 52 -19.72 5.31 -3.90
CA SER A 52 -20.77 6.19 -4.38
C SER A 52 -21.67 6.66 -3.21
N VAL A 53 -22.37 7.77 -3.43
CA VAL A 53 -23.41 8.25 -2.50
C VAL A 53 -24.50 7.19 -2.36
N GLY A 54 -24.93 6.94 -1.12
CA GLY A 54 -25.98 5.95 -0.80
C GLY A 54 -25.53 4.49 -0.81
N HIS A 55 -24.23 4.22 -0.97
CA HIS A 55 -23.71 2.86 -0.89
C HIS A 55 -23.84 2.30 0.53
N ARG A 56 -24.25 1.04 0.68
CA ARG A 56 -24.47 0.39 2.00
C ARG A 56 -23.28 0.48 2.94
N LEU A 57 -22.05 0.42 2.41
CA LEU A 57 -20.83 0.55 3.22
C LEU A 57 -20.62 1.96 3.81
N ALA A 58 -21.33 2.97 3.31
CA ALA A 58 -21.31 4.33 3.83
C ALA A 58 -22.40 4.58 4.90
N GLU A 59 -23.25 3.59 5.22
CA GLU A 59 -24.29 3.72 6.25
C GLU A 59 -23.70 3.71 7.68
N GLY A 60 -22.48 3.19 7.85
CA GLY A 60 -21.75 3.24 9.12
C GLY A 60 -21.00 4.55 9.30
N THR A 61 -20.85 4.99 10.55
CA THR A 61 -20.12 6.23 10.91
C THR A 61 -18.71 5.98 11.46
N GLY A 62 -18.24 4.73 11.43
CA GLY A 62 -17.00 4.30 12.08
C GLY A 62 -15.96 3.73 11.11
N ARG A 63 -14.79 3.37 11.67
CA ARG A 63 -13.77 2.62 10.93
C ARG A 63 -14.33 1.27 10.50
N LEU A 64 -14.13 0.93 9.23
CA LEU A 64 -14.44 -0.38 8.70
C LEU A 64 -13.19 -1.27 8.85
N PRO A 65 -13.27 -2.40 9.57
CA PRO A 65 -12.16 -3.34 9.60
C PRO A 65 -11.87 -3.86 8.19
N VAL A 66 -10.61 -3.80 7.77
CA VAL A 66 -10.18 -4.23 6.42
C VAL A 66 -10.63 -5.66 6.13
N GLY A 67 -10.58 -6.56 7.12
CA GLY A 67 -11.06 -7.94 6.98
C GLY A 67 -12.54 -8.09 6.60
N GLU A 68 -13.39 -7.10 6.86
CA GLU A 68 -14.81 -7.13 6.45
C GLU A 68 -15.01 -6.87 4.94
N LEU A 69 -13.96 -6.42 4.26
CA LEU A 69 -13.92 -6.24 2.82
C LEU A 69 -13.51 -7.51 2.06
N ALA A 70 -12.99 -8.52 2.76
CA ALA A 70 -12.52 -9.76 2.14
C ALA A 70 -13.63 -10.43 1.29
N GLY A 71 -13.24 -10.93 0.11
CA GLY A 71 -14.16 -11.60 -0.82
C GLY A 71 -15.18 -10.69 -1.53
N ARG A 72 -15.14 -9.37 -1.30
CA ARG A 72 -15.98 -8.42 -2.04
C ARG A 72 -15.29 -7.97 -3.33
N PRO A 73 -16.04 -7.57 -4.36
CA PRO A 73 -15.45 -6.93 -5.53
C PRO A 73 -14.91 -5.55 -5.12
N LEU A 74 -13.59 -5.40 -5.13
CA LEU A 74 -12.90 -4.15 -4.81
C LEU A 74 -12.22 -3.58 -6.04
N ILE A 75 -12.24 -2.25 -6.15
CA ILE A 75 -11.34 -1.52 -7.05
C ILE A 75 -10.13 -1.12 -6.21
N SER A 76 -9.00 -1.77 -6.48
CA SER A 76 -7.74 -1.62 -5.74
C SER A 76 -6.56 -1.63 -6.73
N SER A 77 -5.31 -1.62 -6.23
CA SER A 77 -4.09 -1.76 -7.05
C SER A 77 -4.11 -3.03 -7.92
N ALA A 78 -3.14 -3.21 -8.83
CA ALA A 78 -3.09 -4.41 -9.67
C ALA A 78 -3.11 -5.73 -8.84
N PRO A 79 -3.70 -6.84 -9.33
CA PRO A 79 -3.83 -8.09 -8.58
C PRO A 79 -2.54 -8.69 -8.00
N THR A 80 -1.40 -8.37 -8.61
CA THR A 80 -0.06 -8.83 -8.19
C THR A 80 0.60 -7.89 -7.17
N HIS A 81 0.00 -6.73 -6.89
CA HIS A 81 0.57 -5.74 -5.99
C HIS A 81 0.59 -6.28 -4.55
N PRO A 82 1.75 -6.43 -3.88
CA PRO A 82 1.84 -7.11 -2.59
C PRO A 82 0.90 -6.53 -1.51
N PRO A 83 0.75 -5.20 -1.37
CA PRO A 83 -0.28 -4.60 -0.52
C PRO A 83 -1.71 -5.08 -0.73
N ARG A 84 -2.12 -5.33 -1.99
CA ARG A 84 -3.49 -5.77 -2.29
C ARG A 84 -3.77 -7.16 -1.71
N ARG A 85 -2.79 -8.06 -1.74
CA ARG A 85 -2.93 -9.42 -1.19
C ARG A 85 -3.04 -9.46 0.33
N GLY A 86 -2.61 -8.42 1.04
CA GLY A 86 -2.84 -8.31 2.48
C GLY A 86 -4.28 -7.90 2.82
N VAL A 87 -5.01 -7.33 1.84
CA VAL A 87 -6.33 -6.71 2.02
C VAL A 87 -7.45 -7.59 1.46
N GLU A 88 -7.21 -8.29 0.34
CA GLU A 88 -8.15 -9.22 -0.32
C GLU A 88 -7.96 -10.67 0.12
#